data_AF-A0A9W9U2R1-F1
#
_entry.id   AF-A0A9W9U2R1-F1
#
_cell.length_a   1.000
_cell.length_b   1.000
_cell.length_c   1.000
_cell.angle_alpha   90.00
_cell.angle_beta   90.00
_cell.angle_gamma   90.00
#
_symmetry.space_group_name_H-M   'P 1'
#
loop_
_entity.id
_entity.type
_entity.pdbx_description
1 polymer ?
#
loop_
_entity_poly.entity_id
_entity_poly.type
_entity_poly.pdbx_seq_one_letter_code
_entity_poly.pdbx_strand_id
1 'polypeptide(L)'
;MENQPLVQPDFISRLGTSNEDTIEYEYSIPLPLHLQTSQFDFAIKPRVSIHAAIADEGCQAARDDWEAMGGDLIAHGCMREESFLNFIAVVIPEAIPERIWAASYASDVGFIHDGPSASILYS
;
A
#
# COMPACT_ATOMS: atom_id res chain seq x y z
N MET A 1 27.53 20.65 -21.72
CA MET A 1 26.74 19.46 -21.37
C MET A 1 25.38 19.95 -20.95
N GLU A 2 24.41 19.88 -21.87
CA GLU A 2 23.05 20.32 -21.61
C GLU A 2 22.33 19.25 -20.78
N ASN A 3 21.73 19.67 -19.67
CA ASN A 3 20.85 18.84 -18.84
C ASN A 3 19.60 18.50 -19.67
N GLN A 4 19.49 17.24 -20.10
CA GLN A 4 18.21 16.76 -20.62
C GLN A 4 17.18 16.70 -19.48
N PRO A 5 15.95 17.19 -19.68
CA PRO A 5 14.89 17.03 -18.69
C PRO A 5 14.55 15.54 -18.54
N LEU A 6 14.49 15.08 -17.29
CA LEU A 6 14.22 13.68 -16.89
C LEU A 6 12.79 13.18 -17.20
N VAL A 7 11.95 14.00 -17.82
CA VAL A 7 10.59 13.63 -18.22
C VAL A 7 10.32 14.22 -19.59
N GLN A 8 10.05 13.37 -20.57
CA GLN A 8 9.61 13.83 -21.89
C GLN A 8 8.23 14.51 -21.74
N PRO A 9 8.00 15.69 -22.37
CA PRO A 9 6.73 16.41 -22.31
C PRO A 9 5.53 15.58 -22.79
N ASP A 10 5.84 14.50 -23.51
CA ASP A 10 4.96 13.55 -24.18
C ASP A 10 4.30 12.55 -23.22
N PHE A 11 4.71 12.47 -21.94
CA PHE A 11 4.05 11.58 -20.98
C PHE A 11 2.61 12.03 -20.70
N ILE A 12 2.38 13.34 -20.62
CA ILE A 12 1.04 13.89 -20.36
C ILE A 12 0.16 13.85 -21.61
N SER A 13 0.72 13.96 -22.82
CA SER A 13 -0.07 13.87 -24.06
C SER A 13 -0.47 12.43 -24.43
N ARG A 14 0.18 11.41 -23.84
CA ARG A 14 -0.25 10.00 -23.88
C ARG A 14 -1.31 9.64 -22.86
N LEU A 15 -1.59 10.50 -21.86
CA LEU A 15 -2.80 10.44 -21.05
C LEU A 15 -3.98 10.98 -21.88
N GLY A 16 -4.12 10.45 -23.10
CA GLY A 16 -5.07 10.90 -24.10
C GLY A 16 -6.44 11.13 -23.50
N THR A 17 -7.16 12.09 -24.05
CA THR A 17 -8.59 12.33 -23.85
C THR A 17 -9.42 11.20 -24.46
N SER A 18 -9.06 9.95 -24.20
CA SER A 18 -9.71 8.75 -24.68
C SER A 18 -10.46 8.14 -23.51
N ASN A 19 -11.75 8.50 -23.43
CA ASN A 19 -12.81 7.84 -22.68
C ASN A 19 -12.58 7.63 -21.18
N GLU A 20 -13.67 7.62 -20.43
CA GLU A 20 -13.74 6.93 -19.14
C GLU A 20 -13.57 5.42 -19.40
N ASP A 21 -12.40 5.00 -19.88
CA ASP A 21 -12.02 3.62 -20.07
C ASP A 21 -12.09 2.96 -18.69
N THR A 22 -13.12 2.16 -18.56
CA THR A 22 -13.59 1.44 -17.39
C THR A 22 -12.49 0.52 -16.89
N ILE A 23 -11.63 1.01 -15.98
CA ILE A 23 -10.81 0.10 -15.18
C ILE A 23 -11.78 -0.79 -14.42
N GLU A 24 -11.88 -2.05 -14.85
CA GLU A 24 -12.62 -3.08 -14.14
C GLU A 24 -11.79 -3.50 -12.93
N TYR A 25 -12.38 -3.36 -11.75
CA TYR A 25 -11.76 -3.74 -10.49
C TYR A 25 -12.33 -5.10 -10.09
N GLU A 26 -11.47 -6.11 -10.04
CA GLU A 26 -11.85 -7.49 -9.76
C GLU A 26 -11.61 -7.84 -8.28
N TYR A 27 -10.54 -7.30 -7.70
CA TYR A 27 -10.08 -7.72 -6.36
C TYR A 27 -10.20 -6.61 -5.30
N SER A 28 -10.91 -5.52 -5.58
CA SER A 28 -11.09 -4.44 -4.61
C SER A 28 -12.46 -3.78 -4.62
N ILE A 29 -12.78 -3.15 -3.50
CA ILE A 29 -13.96 -2.31 -3.32
C ILE A 29 -13.55 -0.87 -3.01
N PRO A 30 -14.40 0.14 -3.30
CA PRO A 30 -14.16 1.50 -2.85
C PRO A 30 -13.96 1.56 -1.33
N LEU A 31 -12.96 2.32 -0.87
CA LEU A 31 -12.70 2.48 0.55
C LEU A 31 -13.90 3.23 1.20
N PRO A 32 -14.43 2.76 2.34
CA PRO A 32 -15.54 3.44 3.01
C PRO A 32 -15.24 4.91 3.32
N LEU A 33 -16.21 5.81 3.07
CA LEU A 33 -16.01 7.27 3.16
C LEU A 33 -15.52 7.73 4.55
N HIS A 34 -15.96 7.07 5.62
CA HIS A 34 -15.54 7.40 6.99
C HIS A 34 -14.07 7.07 7.29
N LEU A 35 -13.43 6.25 6.44
CA LEU A 35 -12.00 5.94 6.50
C LEU A 35 -11.18 6.79 5.52
N GLN A 36 -11.85 7.58 4.67
CA GLN A 36 -11.18 8.51 3.77
C GLN A 36 -10.87 9.80 4.53
N THR A 37 -9.62 10.23 4.54
CA THR A 37 -9.27 11.56 5.06
C THR A 37 -9.70 12.61 4.05
N SER A 38 -10.49 13.58 4.50
CA SER A 38 -11.30 14.50 3.68
C SER A 38 -10.51 15.57 2.90
N GLN A 39 -9.27 15.31 2.48
CA GLN A 39 -8.36 16.33 1.97
C GLN A 39 -7.71 16.02 0.63
N PHE A 40 -7.93 14.83 0.06
CA PHE A 40 -7.37 14.50 -1.24
C PHE A 40 -8.48 14.29 -2.28
N ASP A 41 -8.65 15.29 -3.14
CA ASP A 41 -9.48 15.21 -4.34
C ASP A 41 -8.71 14.43 -5.41
N PHE A 42 -8.52 13.13 -5.17
CA PHE A 42 -7.89 12.25 -6.15
C PHE A 42 -8.86 11.98 -7.30
N ALA A 43 -8.37 12.11 -8.54
CA ALA A 43 -9.08 11.63 -9.73
C ALA A 43 -9.39 10.12 -9.66
N ILE A 44 -8.68 9.37 -8.82
CA ILE A 44 -8.87 7.95 -8.56
C ILE A 44 -9.39 7.79 -7.12
N LYS A 45 -10.59 7.21 -6.98
CA LYS A 45 -11.17 6.93 -5.67
C LYS A 45 -10.32 5.89 -4.92
N PRO A 46 -9.96 6.11 -3.65
CA PRO A 46 -9.26 5.10 -2.85
C PRO A 46 -10.05 3.79 -2.80
N ARG A 47 -9.34 2.66 -2.83
CA ARG A 47 -9.91 1.31 -2.79
C ARG A 47 -9.17 0.46 -1.77
N VAL A 48 -9.80 -0.64 -1.38
CA VAL A 48 -9.22 -1.65 -0.50
C VAL A 48 -9.46 -3.03 -1.09
N SER A 49 -8.43 -3.87 -1.06
CA SER A 49 -8.51 -5.25 -1.54
C SER A 49 -9.56 -6.04 -0.75
N ILE A 50 -10.33 -6.87 -1.44
CA ILE A 50 -11.21 -7.86 -0.79
C ILE A 50 -10.42 -8.98 -0.10
N HIS A 51 -9.11 -9.06 -0.36
CA HIS A 51 -8.18 -10.01 0.22
C HIS A 51 -7.37 -9.41 1.38
N ALA A 52 -7.88 -8.36 2.05
CA ALA A 52 -7.18 -7.71 3.16
C ALA A 52 -6.75 -8.68 4.28
N ALA A 53 -7.55 -9.70 4.58
CA ALA A 53 -7.16 -10.73 5.56
C ALA A 53 -5.90 -11.52 5.17
N ILE A 54 -5.72 -11.80 3.87
CA ILE A 54 -4.51 -12.47 3.36
C ILE A 54 -3.29 -11.54 3.49
N ALA A 55 -3.52 -10.23 3.32
CA ALA A 55 -2.49 -9.23 3.56
C ALA A 55 -2.07 -9.21 5.04
N ASP A 56 -3.02 -9.29 5.97
CA ASP A 56 -2.74 -9.37 7.41
C ASP A 56 -1.98 -10.66 7.77
N GLU A 57 -2.38 -11.80 7.21
CA GLU A 57 -1.66 -13.07 7.37
C GLU A 57 -0.20 -12.97 6.92
N GLY A 58 0.07 -12.31 5.79
CA GLY A 58 1.43 -12.09 5.30
C GLY A 58 2.27 -11.24 6.24
N CYS A 59 1.70 -10.18 6.80
CA CYS A 59 2.38 -9.33 7.78
C CYS A 59 2.63 -10.08 9.11
N GLN A 60 1.64 -10.82 9.60
CA GLN A 60 1.79 -11.60 10.83
C GLN A 60 2.89 -12.65 10.68
N ALA A 61 2.95 -13.35 9.54
CA ALA A 61 4.00 -14.33 9.28
C ALA A 61 5.40 -13.68 9.29
N ALA A 62 5.56 -12.48 8.72
CA ALA A 62 6.83 -11.75 8.76
C ALA A 62 7.27 -11.39 10.19
N ARG A 63 6.32 -11.06 11.07
CA ARG A 63 6.59 -10.78 12.48
C ARG A 63 6.98 -12.02 13.25
N ASP A 64 6.23 -13.10 13.07
CA ASP A 64 6.50 -14.39 13.71
C ASP A 64 7.91 -14.87 13.34
N ASP A 65 8.30 -14.76 12.07
CA ASP A 65 9.65 -15.11 11.60
C ASP A 65 10.72 -14.17 12.18
N TRP A 66 10.44 -12.86 12.30
CA TRP A 66 11.36 -11.90 12.91
C TRP A 66 11.61 -12.20 14.39
N GLU A 67 10.55 -12.45 15.16
CA GLU A 67 10.64 -12.83 16.58
C GLU A 67 11.36 -14.18 16.75
N ALA A 68 11.09 -15.16 15.86
CA ALA A 68 11.76 -16.46 15.89
C ALA A 68 13.27 -16.35 15.66
N MET A 69 13.73 -15.33 14.94
CA MET A 69 15.14 -14.99 14.77
C MET A 69 15.75 -14.20 15.95
N GLY A 70 14.94 -13.88 16.96
CA GLY A 70 15.35 -13.10 18.14
C GLY A 70 15.36 -11.59 17.91
N GLY A 71 14.64 -11.11 16.89
CA GLY A 71 14.47 -9.68 16.64
C GLY A 71 13.37 -9.05 17.51
N ASP A 72 13.57 -7.79 17.90
CA ASP A 72 12.55 -7.02 18.63
C ASP A 72 11.57 -6.36 17.66
N LEU A 73 10.26 -6.46 17.93
CA LEU A 73 9.22 -5.74 17.21
C LEU A 73 9.00 -4.34 17.82
N ILE A 74 9.52 -3.31 17.14
CA ILE A 74 9.46 -1.92 17.61
C ILE A 74 8.49 -1.07 16.76
N ALA A 75 8.02 -1.59 15.63
CA ALA A 75 7.18 -0.86 14.67
C ALA A 75 5.82 -1.56 14.42
N HIS A 76 4.77 -0.75 14.21
CA HIS A 76 3.44 -1.24 13.83
C HIS A 76 3.37 -1.72 12.37
N GLY A 77 4.38 -1.45 11.54
CA GLY A 77 4.48 -1.96 10.16
C GLY A 77 3.25 -1.71 9.28
N CYS A 78 2.87 -2.72 8.49
CA CYS A 78 1.75 -2.70 7.56
C CYS A 78 0.37 -2.87 8.23
N MET A 79 0.33 -3.37 9.47
CA MET A 79 -0.90 -3.61 10.22
C MET A 79 -1.15 -2.48 11.20
N ARG A 80 -2.18 -1.67 10.97
CA ARG A 80 -2.66 -0.69 11.95
C ARG A 80 -3.90 -1.19 12.66
N GLU A 81 -3.76 -1.50 13.95
CA GLU A 81 -4.86 -1.93 14.83
C GLU A 81 -6.01 -0.92 14.87
N GLU A 82 -5.70 0.38 14.75
CA GLU A 82 -6.68 1.47 14.88
C GLU A 82 -7.55 1.65 13.64
N SER A 83 -7.04 1.30 12.46
CA SER A 83 -7.77 1.48 11.19
C SER A 83 -8.31 0.19 10.62
N PHE A 84 -7.90 -0.99 11.11
CA PHE A 84 -8.23 -2.30 10.53
C PHE A 84 -7.93 -2.37 9.01
N LEU A 85 -7.00 -1.54 8.54
CA LEU A 85 -6.63 -1.43 7.14
C LEU A 85 -5.16 -1.83 7.02
N ASN A 86 -4.93 -2.91 6.30
CA ASN A 86 -3.59 -3.29 5.88
C ASN A 86 -3.06 -2.31 4.83
N PHE A 87 -1.84 -1.82 5.01
CA PHE A 87 -1.21 -0.87 4.10
C PHE A 87 -1.18 -1.39 2.65
N ILE A 88 -0.78 -2.64 2.45
CA ILE A 88 -0.69 -3.24 1.11
C ILE A 88 -2.07 -3.44 0.48
N ALA A 89 -3.08 -3.79 1.28
CA ALA A 89 -4.46 -3.91 0.79
C ALA A 89 -5.03 -2.58 0.29
N VAL A 90 -4.52 -1.44 0.76
CA VAL A 90 -4.93 -0.10 0.30
C VAL A 90 -4.07 0.41 -0.85
N VAL A 91 -2.75 0.17 -0.81
CA VAL A 91 -1.80 0.69 -1.81
C VAL A 91 -1.80 -0.14 -3.10
N ILE A 92 -2.03 -1.45 -3.01
CA ILE A 92 -2.09 -2.36 -4.16
C ILE A 92 -3.42 -3.16 -4.10
N PRO A 93 -4.57 -2.47 -4.23
CA PRO A 93 -5.86 -3.08 -3.92
C PRO A 93 -6.29 -4.16 -4.92
N GLU A 94 -5.76 -4.13 -6.15
CA GLU A 94 -6.01 -5.13 -7.20
C GLU A 94 -4.99 -6.29 -7.21
N ALA A 95 -4.21 -6.45 -6.13
CA ALA A 95 -3.31 -7.60 -6.02
C ALA A 95 -4.12 -8.92 -5.91
N ILE A 96 -3.75 -9.91 -6.72
CA ILE A 96 -4.27 -11.27 -6.61
C ILE A 96 -3.87 -11.91 -5.26
N PRO A 97 -4.64 -12.87 -4.73
CA PRO A 97 -4.41 -13.48 -3.41
C PRO A 97 -2.98 -13.96 -3.15
N GLU A 98 -2.37 -14.67 -4.09
CA GLU A 98 -1.03 -15.25 -3.90
C GLU A 98 0.05 -14.16 -3.83
N ARG A 99 -0.19 -13.02 -4.48
CA ARG A 99 0.77 -11.91 -4.53
C ARG A 99 0.56 -10.92 -3.40
N ILE A 100 -0.68 -10.73 -2.93
CA ILE A 100 -0.94 -9.83 -1.81
C ILE A 100 -0.28 -10.35 -0.54
N TRP A 101 -0.30 -11.67 -0.30
CA TRP A 101 0.40 -12.29 0.83
C TRP A 101 1.90 -11.99 0.80
N ALA A 102 2.56 -12.27 -0.33
CA ALA A 102 4.01 -12.10 -0.46
C ALA A 102 4.43 -10.62 -0.41
N ALA A 103 3.63 -9.73 -1.00
CA ALA A 103 3.86 -8.29 -0.93
C ALA A 103 3.74 -7.77 0.50
N SER A 104 2.72 -8.23 1.24
CA SER A 104 2.52 -7.90 2.66
C SER A 104 3.63 -8.39 3.55
N TYR A 105 4.07 -9.64 3.38
CA TYR A 105 5.22 -10.18 4.10
C TYR A 105 6.47 -9.33 3.85
N ALA A 106 6.83 -9.10 2.59
CA ALA A 106 8.03 -8.36 2.24
C ALA A 106 7.97 -6.89 2.71
N SER A 107 6.79 -6.27 2.65
CA SER A 107 6.59 -4.91 3.12
C SER A 107 6.72 -4.79 4.64
N ASP A 108 6.20 -5.75 5.41
CA ASP A 108 6.31 -5.71 6.88
C ASP A 108 7.77 -5.92 7.32
N VAL A 109 8.51 -6.83 6.67
CA VAL A 109 9.97 -6.93 6.84
C VAL A 109 10.65 -5.59 6.55
N GLY A 110 10.27 -4.92 5.45
CA GLY A 110 10.78 -3.59 5.11
C GLY A 110 10.55 -2.56 6.21
N PHE A 111 9.35 -2.49 6.78
CA PHE A 111 9.04 -1.58 7.90
C PHE A 111 9.79 -1.93 9.18
N ILE A 112 9.93 -3.21 9.50
CA ILE A 112 10.70 -3.66 10.67
C ILE A 112 12.17 -3.23 10.52
N HIS A 113 12.75 -3.37 9.33
CA HIS A 113 14.11 -2.93 9.01
C HIS A 113 14.29 -1.41 9.01
N ASP A 114 13.28 -0.64 8.60
CA ASP A 114 13.32 0.83 8.66
C ASP A 114 13.33 1.35 10.11
N GLY A 115 12.84 0.53 11.05
CA GLY A 115 12.89 0.80 12.49
C GLY A 115 12.06 2.03 12.90
N PRO A 116 12.31 2.62 14.09
CA PRO A 116 11.57 3.79 14.58
C PRO A 116 11.85 5.10 13.81
N SER A 117 12.53 5.05 12.66
CA SER A 117 12.72 6.23 11.80
C SER A 117 11.40 6.88 11.39
N ALA A 118 10.30 6.11 11.36
CA ALA A 118 8.95 6.58 11.08
C ALA A 118 8.16 7.10 12.31
N SER A 119 8.59 6.82 13.55
CA SER A 119 7.88 7.29 14.75
C SER A 119 8.13 8.77 15.08
N ILE A 120 9.12 9.39 14.42
CA ILE A 120 9.44 10.82 14.58
C ILE A 120 8.58 11.72 13.65
N LEU A 121 7.81 11.14 12.71
CA LEU A 121 7.04 11.93 11.74
C LEU A 121 5.55 12.13 12.12
N TYR A 122 5.09 11.55 13.23
CA TYR A 122 3.69 11.66 13.67
C TYR A 122 3.51 11.90 15.18
N SER A 123 4.51 12.50 15.84
CA SER A 123 4.39 13.05 17.21
C SER A 123 4.03 14.53 17.19
#